data_AF-A0A7V0XZZ7-F1
#
_entry.id   AF-A0A7V0XZZ7-F1
#
_cell.length_a   1.000
_cell.length_b   1.000
_cell.length_c   1.000
_cell.angle_alpha   90.00
_cell.angle_beta   90.00
_cell.angle_gamma   90.00
#
_symmetry.space_group_name_H-M   'P 1'
#
loop_
_entity.id
_entity.type
_entity.pdbx_description
1 polymer ?
#
loop_
_entity_poly.entity_id
_entity_poly.type
_entity_poly.pdbx_seq_one_letter_code
_entity_poly.pdbx_strand_id
1 'polypeptide(L)'
;MEKHSKILGKFLEKRRREKGLTRKDVASGLGFSNLGKWIWRIEQMENGHFKNPDFLSKVCDLLEVMELDLKRCEKEEEEKFRQYIDSLPPFKPHISMRMGSCSGKNFPIPEGITGIDGYLCYALGLVKSNGRTKWLWIDRDLSYEVHPDGKYY
;
A
#
# COMPACT_ATOMS: atom_id res chain seq x y z
N MET A 1 -6.35 -9.42 4.18
CA MET A 1 -5.60 -8.22 3.75
C MET A 1 -6.59 -7.11 3.48
N GLU A 2 -6.40 -5.94 4.09
CA GLU A 2 -7.16 -4.74 3.75
C GLU A 2 -6.68 -4.27 2.38
N LYS A 3 -7.54 -4.39 1.35
CA LYS A 3 -7.22 -3.89 0.01
C LYS A 3 -7.62 -2.43 -0.01
N HIS A 4 -6.74 -1.57 -0.52
CA HIS A 4 -7.02 -0.15 -0.68
C HIS A 4 -7.01 0.21 -2.17
N SER A 5 -8.15 0.66 -2.70
CA SER A 5 -8.33 0.95 -4.12
C SER A 5 -9.20 2.19 -4.34
N LYS A 6 -8.58 3.34 -4.59
CA LYS A 6 -9.30 4.61 -4.80
C LYS A 6 -10.04 4.63 -6.12
N ILE A 7 -9.55 3.93 -7.14
CA ILE A 7 -10.22 3.87 -8.45
C ILE A 7 -11.50 3.06 -8.32
N LEU A 8 -11.43 1.87 -7.72
CA LEU A 8 -12.61 1.04 -7.51
C LEU A 8 -13.64 1.76 -6.63
N GLY A 9 -13.21 2.40 -5.54
CA GLY A 9 -14.12 3.14 -4.67
C GLY A 9 -14.90 4.23 -5.41
N LYS A 10 -14.20 5.06 -6.20
CA LYS A 10 -14.85 6.09 -7.04
C LYS A 10 -15.75 5.51 -8.12
N PHE A 11 -15.37 4.37 -8.70
CA PHE A 11 -16.20 3.67 -9.69
C PHE A 11 -17.52 3.18 -9.07
N LEU A 12 -17.47 2.58 -7.87
CA LEU A 12 -18.66 2.15 -7.13
C LEU A 12 -19.57 3.34 -6.78
N GLU A 13 -18.98 4.46 -6.33
CA GLU A 13 -19.75 5.68 -6.05
C GLU A 13 -20.46 6.19 -7.31
N LYS A 14 -19.74 6.25 -8.43
CA LYS A 14 -20.29 6.68 -9.72
C LYS A 14 -21.46 5.77 -10.13
N ARG A 15 -21.26 4.45 -10.09
CA ARG A 15 -22.27 3.45 -10.46
C ARG A 15 -23.52 3.55 -9.58
N ARG A 16 -23.35 3.74 -8.27
CA ARG A 16 -24.46 3.97 -7.35
C ARG A 16 -25.26 5.23 -7.72
N ARG A 17 -24.56 6.34 -7.99
CA ARG A 17 -25.19 7.61 -8.39
C ARG A 17 -25.91 7.51 -9.74
N GLU A 18 -25.36 6.78 -10.71
CA GLU A 18 -26.00 6.49 -12.01
C GLU A 18 -27.33 5.73 -11.85
N LYS A 19 -27.40 4.83 -10.86
CA LYS A 19 -28.63 4.12 -10.49
C LYS A 19 -29.58 4.95 -9.62
N GLY A 20 -29.24 6.19 -9.28
CA GLY A 20 -30.06 7.07 -8.43
C GLY A 20 -30.16 6.62 -6.96
N LEU A 21 -29.28 5.72 -6.51
CA LEU A 21 -29.34 5.14 -5.17
C LEU A 21 -28.58 5.99 -4.16
N THR A 22 -29.12 6.17 -2.96
CA THR A 22 -28.36 6.68 -1.81
C THR A 22 -27.57 5.55 -1.14
N ARG A 23 -26.61 5.88 -0.28
CA ARG A 23 -25.92 4.87 0.55
C ARG A 23 -26.89 4.14 1.48
N LYS A 24 -27.94 4.82 1.93
CA LYS A 24 -29.01 4.21 2.73
C LYS A 24 -29.75 3.16 1.91
N ASP A 25 -30.08 3.46 0.66
CA ASP A 25 -30.78 2.52 -0.23
C ASP A 25 -29.94 1.27 -0.50
N VAL A 26 -28.63 1.44 -0.69
CA VAL A 26 -27.70 0.30 -0.80
C VAL A 26 -27.67 -0.52 0.49
N ALA A 27 -27.54 0.11 1.66
CA ALA A 27 -27.54 -0.61 2.94
C ALA A 27 -28.87 -1.34 3.20
N SER A 28 -29.99 -0.72 2.86
CA SER A 28 -31.32 -1.31 2.96
C SER A 28 -31.54 -2.45 1.96
N GLY A 29 -31.09 -2.30 0.71
CA GLY A 29 -31.18 -3.32 -0.33
C GLY A 29 -30.37 -4.59 -0.01
N LEU A 30 -29.34 -4.46 0.82
CA LEU A 30 -28.55 -5.59 1.33
C LEU A 30 -29.12 -6.22 2.61
N GLY A 31 -30.28 -5.75 3.08
CA GLY A 31 -31.01 -6.35 4.22
C GLY A 31 -30.41 -6.06 5.60
N PHE A 32 -29.62 -5.00 5.75
CA PHE A 32 -28.97 -4.72 7.02
C PHE A 32 -29.86 -3.98 8.02
N SER A 33 -29.86 -4.45 9.28
CA SER A 33 -30.62 -3.85 10.38
C SER A 33 -30.03 -2.54 10.92
N ASN A 34 -28.69 -2.43 10.99
CA ASN A 34 -28.01 -1.22 11.50
C ASN A 34 -27.58 -0.29 10.36
N LEU A 35 -28.52 0.51 9.85
CA LEU A 35 -28.27 1.38 8.69
C LEU A 35 -27.10 2.34 8.88
N GLY A 36 -26.92 2.94 10.06
CA GLY A 36 -25.82 3.89 10.31
C GLY A 36 -24.44 3.27 10.11
N LYS A 37 -24.22 2.07 10.69
CA LYS A 37 -22.97 1.32 10.53
C LYS A 37 -22.70 0.98 9.06
N TRP A 38 -23.72 0.58 8.32
CA TRP A 38 -23.54 0.12 6.94
C TRP A 38 -23.43 1.27 5.94
N ILE A 39 -24.12 2.39 6.17
CA ILE A 39 -23.88 3.63 5.43
C ILE A 39 -22.42 4.05 5.55
N TRP A 40 -21.87 4.05 6.78
CA TRP A 40 -20.46 4.35 7.01
C TRP A 40 -19.54 3.35 6.29
N ARG A 41 -19.84 2.05 6.32
CA ARG A 41 -19.04 1.04 5.58
C ARG A 41 -19.08 1.24 4.07
N ILE A 42 -20.23 1.63 3.50
CA ILE A 42 -20.35 1.95 2.08
C ILE A 42 -19.51 3.18 1.75
N GLU A 43 -19.55 4.22 2.58
CA GLU A 43 -18.71 5.40 2.43
C GLU A 43 -17.21 5.05 2.47
N GLN A 44 -16.77 4.22 3.42
CA GLN A 44 -15.37 3.78 3.49
C GLN A 44 -14.94 3.04 2.22
N MET A 45 -15.81 2.18 1.70
CA MET A 45 -15.58 1.45 0.46
C MET A 45 -15.51 2.37 -0.76
N GLU A 46 -16.39 3.37 -0.86
CA GLU A 46 -16.34 4.40 -1.90
C GLU A 46 -15.08 5.27 -1.80
N ASN A 47 -14.54 5.46 -0.60
CA ASN A 47 -13.24 6.10 -0.38
C ASN A 47 -12.04 5.18 -0.66
N GLY A 48 -12.31 3.91 -1.01
CA GLY A 48 -11.31 2.94 -1.40
C GLY A 48 -10.83 2.00 -0.30
N HIS A 49 -11.50 1.96 0.86
CA HIS A 49 -11.14 1.06 1.96
C HIS A 49 -11.97 -0.23 1.94
N PHE A 50 -11.35 -1.35 1.58
CA PHE A 50 -12.01 -2.65 1.47
C PHE A 50 -11.54 -3.60 2.58
N LYS A 51 -12.27 -3.60 3.70
CA LYS A 51 -11.98 -4.48 4.84
C LYS A 51 -12.61 -5.86 4.75
N ASN A 52 -13.68 -6.03 3.97
CA ASN A 52 -14.43 -7.28 3.87
C ASN A 52 -14.74 -7.61 2.40
N PRO A 53 -14.12 -8.65 1.83
CA PRO A 53 -14.36 -9.08 0.44
C PRO A 53 -15.80 -9.50 0.14
N ASP A 54 -16.45 -10.24 1.05
CA ASP A 54 -17.84 -10.70 0.85
C ASP A 54 -18.81 -9.52 0.78
N PHE A 55 -18.56 -8.48 1.58
CA PHE A 55 -19.35 -7.26 1.56
C PHE A 55 -19.18 -6.50 0.24
N LEU A 56 -17.96 -6.45 -0.29
CA LEU A 56 -17.69 -5.87 -1.61
C LEU A 56 -18.48 -6.62 -2.70
N SER A 57 -18.44 -7.96 -2.71
CA SER A 57 -19.17 -8.77 -3.69
C SER A 57 -20.66 -8.43 -3.69
N LYS A 58 -21.29 -8.40 -2.51
CA LYS A 58 -22.72 -8.06 -2.38
C LYS A 58 -23.06 -6.68 -2.94
N VAL A 59 -22.18 -5.70 -2.73
CA VAL A 59 -22.39 -4.34 -3.25
C VAL A 59 -22.21 -4.31 -4.76
N CYS A 60 -21.20 -5.01 -5.28
CA CYS A 60 -21.02 -5.17 -6.73
C CYS A 60 -22.24 -5.82 -7.38
N ASP A 61 -22.79 -6.87 -6.78
CA ASP A 61 -24.00 -7.55 -7.26
C ASP A 61 -25.19 -6.59 -7.31
N LEU A 62 -25.44 -5.84 -6.22
CA LEU A 62 -26.53 -4.85 -6.16
C LEU A 62 -26.34 -3.71 -7.19
N LEU A 63 -25.10 -3.29 -7.41
CA LEU A 63 -24.77 -2.22 -8.35
C LEU A 63 -24.57 -2.72 -9.78
N GLU A 64 -24.78 -4.01 -10.05
CA GLU A 64 -24.53 -4.66 -11.35
C GLU A 64 -23.15 -4.27 -11.90
N VAL A 65 -22.13 -4.47 -11.07
CA VAL A 65 -20.73 -4.29 -11.42
C VAL A 65 -20.16 -5.62 -11.85
N MET A 66 -19.70 -5.71 -13.09
CA MET A 66 -19.20 -6.95 -13.66
C MET A 66 -17.74 -7.18 -13.26
N GLU A 67 -17.29 -8.43 -13.31
CA GLU A 67 -15.88 -8.77 -13.07
C GLU A 67 -14.93 -8.02 -14.02
N LEU A 68 -15.37 -7.75 -15.25
CA LEU A 68 -14.62 -6.96 -16.23
C LEU A 68 -14.38 -5.52 -15.76
N ASP A 69 -15.34 -4.90 -15.07
CA ASP A 69 -15.15 -3.56 -14.50
C ASP A 69 -14.13 -3.57 -13.37
N LEU A 70 -14.16 -4.61 -12.52
CA LEU A 70 -13.18 -4.79 -11.44
C LEU A 70 -11.76 -4.93 -12.01
N LYS A 71 -11.57 -5.78 -13.01
CA LYS A 71 -10.28 -5.96 -13.69
C LYS A 71 -9.79 -4.68 -14.36
N ARG A 72 -10.70 -3.89 -14.96
CA ARG A 72 -10.36 -2.57 -15.52
C ARG A 72 -9.84 -1.64 -14.42
N CYS A 73 -10.55 -1.54 -13.29
CA CYS A 73 -10.12 -0.70 -12.17
C CYS A 73 -8.75 -1.13 -11.60
N GLU A 74 -8.49 -2.43 -11.48
CA GLU A 74 -7.21 -2.95 -11.03
C GLU A 74 -6.07 -2.56 -11.99
N LYS A 75 -6.30 -2.73 -13.29
CA LYS A 75 -5.33 -2.35 -14.32
C LYS A 75 -5.03 -0.85 -14.31
N GLU A 76 -6.06 -0.01 -14.18
CA GLU A 76 -5.88 1.44 -14.07
C GLU A 76 -5.07 1.84 -12.82
N GLU A 77 -5.22 1.11 -11.71
CA GLU A 77 -4.41 1.35 -10.50
C GLU A 77 -2.96 0.95 -10.70
N GLU A 78 -2.74 -0.21 -11.33
CA GLU A 78 -1.39 -0.67 -11.66
C GLU A 78 -0.68 0.32 -12.60
N GLU A 79 -1.38 0.80 -13.63
CA GLU A 79 -0.85 1.80 -14.56
C GLU A 79 -0.50 3.12 -13.85
N LYS A 80 -1.37 3.63 -12.97
CA LYS A 80 -1.06 4.84 -12.19
C LYS A 80 0.08 4.63 -11.20
N PHE A 81 0.14 3.45 -10.58
CA PHE A 81 1.25 3.11 -9.69
C PHE A 81 2.57 3.08 -10.47
N ARG A 82 2.58 2.45 -11.65
CA ARG A 82 3.76 2.40 -12.52
C ARG A 82 4.19 3.79 -12.98
N GLN A 83 3.25 4.62 -13.44
CA GLN A 83 3.54 6.03 -13.79
C GLN A 83 4.11 6.82 -12.61
N TYR A 84 3.58 6.59 -11.41
CA TYR A 84 4.13 7.19 -10.20
C TYR A 84 5.57 6.73 -9.97
N ILE A 85 5.85 5.43 -10.02
CA ILE A 85 7.21 4.89 -9.88
C ILE A 85 8.16 5.47 -10.94
N ASP A 86 7.74 5.54 -12.20
CA ASP A 86 8.52 6.10 -13.31
C ASP A 86 8.78 7.61 -13.13
N SER A 87 7.89 8.33 -12.45
CA SER A 87 8.06 9.75 -12.13
C SER A 87 9.05 10.03 -10.99
N LEU A 88 9.38 9.01 -10.19
CA LEU A 88 10.31 9.17 -9.07
C LEU A 88 11.76 9.20 -9.57
N PRO A 89 12.67 9.90 -8.88
CA PRO A 89 14.09 9.82 -9.19
C PRO A 89 14.58 8.36 -9.08
N PRO A 90 15.63 8.00 -9.86
CA PRO A 90 16.27 6.69 -9.75
C PRO A 90 16.59 6.37 -8.30
N PHE A 91 16.20 5.18 -7.86
CA PHE A 91 16.46 4.76 -6.50
C PHE A 91 17.98 4.66 -6.30
N LYS A 92 18.47 5.24 -5.20
CA LYS A 92 19.87 5.10 -4.79
C LYS A 92 19.93 4.24 -3.53
N PRO A 93 20.63 3.08 -3.58
CA PRO A 93 20.86 2.27 -2.40
C PRO A 93 21.46 3.10 -1.26
N HIS A 94 20.89 2.98 -0.08
CA HIS A 94 21.32 3.75 1.09
C HIS A 94 21.01 3.02 2.38
N ILE A 95 21.70 3.42 3.45
CA ILE A 95 21.50 2.85 4.77
C ILE A 95 20.86 3.92 5.65
N SER A 96 19.80 3.57 6.37
CA SER A 96 19.18 4.46 7.35
C SER A 96 19.23 3.87 8.76
N MET A 97 19.17 4.74 9.75
CA MET A 97 19.13 4.37 11.16
C MET A 97 18.09 5.23 11.85
N ARG A 98 17.18 4.60 12.59
CA ARG A 98 16.27 5.31 13.49
C ARG A 98 17.02 5.70 14.78
N MET A 99 16.94 6.96 15.16
CA MET A 99 17.53 7.49 16.40
C MET A 99 16.48 7.74 17.48
N GLY A 100 15.21 7.92 17.09
CA GLY A 100 14.08 8.16 17.99
C GLY A 100 12.73 8.08 17.27
N SER A 101 11.67 8.60 17.89
CA SER A 101 10.30 8.52 17.35
C SER A 101 10.15 9.16 15.96
N CYS A 102 10.81 10.30 15.73
CA CYS A 102 10.74 11.05 14.46
C CYS A 102 12.13 11.47 13.90
N SER A 103 13.23 10.94 14.44
CA SER A 103 14.58 11.28 14.01
C SER A 103 15.30 10.06 13.43
N GLY A 104 15.98 10.28 12.31
CA GLY A 104 16.78 9.26 11.63
C GLY A 104 18.02 9.86 11.01
N LYS A 105 19.01 9.00 10.74
CA LYS A 105 20.23 9.37 10.03
C LYS A 105 20.40 8.46 8.82
N ASN A 106 20.64 9.07 7.67
CA ASN A 106 20.97 8.35 6.44
C ASN A 106 22.49 8.33 6.25
N PHE A 107 22.98 7.21 5.72
CA PHE A 107 24.37 6.93 5.41
C PHE A 107 24.42 6.53 3.94
N PRO A 108 25.01 7.37 3.06
CA PRO A 108 25.18 7.00 1.67
C PRO A 108 26.15 5.82 1.57
N ILE A 109 25.92 4.96 0.59
CA ILE A 109 26.85 3.90 0.23
C ILE A 109 27.89 4.48 -0.73
N PRO A 110 29.21 4.31 -0.48
CA PRO A 110 30.25 4.77 -1.39
C PRO A 110 30.11 4.16 -2.79
N GLU A 111 30.41 4.94 -3.84
CA GLU A 111 30.20 4.55 -5.24
C GLU A 111 30.98 3.30 -5.68
N GLY A 112 32.09 2.98 -4.99
CA GLY A 112 32.88 1.77 -5.27
C GLY A 112 32.26 0.47 -4.74
N ILE A 113 31.21 0.56 -3.91
CA ILE A 113 30.51 -0.60 -3.37
C ILE A 113 29.31 -0.87 -4.26
N THR A 114 29.24 -2.08 -4.81
CA THR A 114 28.16 -2.50 -5.71
C THR A 114 27.72 -3.92 -5.37
N GLY A 115 26.53 -4.29 -5.81
CA GLY A 115 25.94 -5.61 -5.56
C GLY A 115 25.41 -5.77 -4.13
N ILE A 116 24.41 -6.64 -3.98
CA ILE A 116 23.70 -6.87 -2.71
C ILE A 116 24.69 -7.28 -1.61
N ASP A 117 25.60 -8.21 -1.91
CA ASP A 117 26.61 -8.67 -0.94
C ASP A 117 27.54 -7.54 -0.51
N GLY A 118 27.97 -6.68 -1.44
CA GLY A 118 28.80 -5.52 -1.13
C GLY A 118 28.10 -4.53 -0.21
N TYR A 119 26.82 -4.25 -0.49
CA TYR A 119 25.97 -3.40 0.35
C TYR A 119 25.77 -3.98 1.76
N LEU A 120 25.52 -5.28 1.86
CA LEU A 120 25.39 -6.00 3.13
C LEU A 120 26.70 -5.97 3.92
N CYS A 121 27.85 -6.24 3.28
CA CYS A 121 29.15 -6.15 3.93
C CYS A 121 29.41 -4.76 4.52
N TYR A 122 29.08 -3.71 3.77
CA TYR A 122 29.22 -2.33 4.25
C TYR A 122 28.29 -2.03 5.41
N ALA A 123 27.01 -2.44 5.32
CA ALA A 123 26.05 -2.29 6.40
C ALA A 123 26.47 -3.06 7.67
N LEU A 124 26.98 -4.28 7.52
CA LEU A 124 27.52 -5.10 8.61
C LEU A 124 28.73 -4.44 9.28
N GLY A 125 29.61 -3.81 8.51
CA GLY A 125 30.70 -2.99 9.05
C GLY A 125 30.20 -1.81 9.86
N LEU A 126 29.16 -1.12 9.37
CA LEU A 126 28.55 0.02 10.04
C LEU A 126 27.80 -0.35 11.33
N VAL A 127 27.06 -1.46 11.37
CA VAL A 127 26.38 -1.90 12.61
C VAL A 127 27.39 -2.36 13.66
N LYS A 128 28.50 -3.00 13.25
CA LYS A 128 29.57 -3.42 14.17
C LYS A 128 30.30 -2.22 14.78
N SER A 129 30.46 -1.12 14.04
CA SER A 129 31.19 0.05 14.54
C SER A 129 30.40 0.89 15.55
N ASN A 130 29.07 0.92 15.47
CA ASN A 130 28.23 1.76 16.34
C ASN A 130 27.22 0.98 17.21
N GLY A 131 27.14 -0.35 17.06
CA GLY A 131 26.30 -1.23 17.86
C GLY A 131 24.78 -1.04 17.67
N ARG A 132 24.34 -0.38 16.60
CA ARG A 132 22.91 -0.09 16.36
C ARG A 132 22.42 -0.72 15.07
N THR A 133 21.23 -1.30 15.13
CA THR A 133 20.52 -1.84 13.95
C THR A 133 20.32 -0.77 12.88
N LYS A 134 20.48 -1.18 11.62
CA LYS A 134 20.34 -0.33 10.44
C LYS A 134 19.38 -0.96 9.45
N TRP A 135 18.75 -0.11 8.65
CA TRP A 135 17.97 -0.53 7.49
C TRP A 135 18.78 -0.27 6.24
N LEU A 136 19.12 -1.34 5.52
CA LEU A 136 19.74 -1.26 4.21
C LEU A 136 18.64 -1.28 3.16
N TRP A 137 18.53 -0.23 2.38
CA TRP A 137 17.56 -0.13 1.29
C TRP A 137 18.27 -0.37 -0.04
N ILE A 138 17.88 -1.42 -0.75
CA ILE A 138 18.49 -1.83 -2.03
C ILE A 138 17.72 -1.19 -3.18
N ASP A 139 16.40 -1.34 -3.15
CA ASP A 139 15.46 -0.68 -4.04
C ASP A 139 14.21 -0.25 -3.24
N ARG A 140 13.11 0.01 -3.95
CA ARG A 140 11.86 0.49 -3.34
C ARG A 140 11.09 -0.61 -2.61
N ASP A 141 11.34 -1.87 -2.94
CA ASP A 141 10.62 -3.05 -2.45
C ASP A 141 11.53 -3.99 -1.64
N LEU A 142 12.85 -3.95 -1.86
CA LEU A 142 13.84 -4.76 -1.19
C LEU A 142 14.63 -3.93 -0.16
N SER A 143 14.53 -4.34 1.09
CA SER A 143 15.33 -3.82 2.20
C SER A 143 15.72 -4.94 3.15
N TYR A 144 16.79 -4.72 3.90
CA TYR A 144 17.26 -5.64 4.93
C TYR A 144 17.41 -4.92 6.27
N GLU A 145 16.92 -5.54 7.34
CA GLU A 145 17.22 -5.12 8.70
C GLU A 145 18.53 -5.76 9.14
N VAL A 146 19.59 -4.96 9.30
CA VAL A 146 20.94 -5.45 9.61
C VAL A 146 21.24 -5.20 11.08
N HIS A 147 21.51 -6.28 11.82
CA HIS A 147 21.69 -6.27 13.26
C HIS A 147 23.17 -6.30 13.68
N PRO A 148 23.52 -5.76 14.86
CA PRO A 148 24.90 -5.79 15.38
C PRO A 148 25.47 -7.19 15.63
N ASP A 149 24.61 -8.19 15.81
CA ASP A 149 25.00 -9.61 15.98
C ASP A 149 25.43 -10.28 14.67
N GLY A 150 25.36 -9.54 13.56
CA GLY A 150 25.77 -9.99 12.23
C GLY A 150 24.66 -10.66 11.42
N LYS A 151 23.42 -10.70 11.94
CA LYS A 151 22.26 -11.22 11.20
C LYS A 151 21.58 -10.12 10.39
N TYR A 152 20.93 -10.54 9.31
CA TYR A 152 20.04 -9.68 8.53
C TYR A 152 18.77 -10.44 8.16
N TYR A 153 17.66 -9.70 8.07
CA TYR A 153 16.33 -10.22 7.75
C TYR A 153 15.66 -9.39 6.67
#